data_AF-A0A445E8D1-F1
#
_entry.id   AF-A0A445E8D1-F1
#
_cell.length_a   1.000
_cell.length_b   1.000
_cell.length_c   1.000
_cell.angle_alpha   90.00
_cell.angle_beta   90.00
_cell.angle_gamma   90.00
#
_symmetry.space_group_name_H-M   'P 1'
#
loop_
_entity.id
_entity.type
_entity.pdbx_description
1 polymer ?
#
loop_
_entity_poly.entity_id
_entity_poly.type
_entity_poly.pdbx_seq_one_letter_code
_entity_poly.pdbx_strand_id
1 'polypeptide(L)' 'MKEKNQNFFFELELEEDQSIKLAFWADARSRAAFEYFGDVISFDTTYNTNRYNLVCGSFVGVNHHGQSTLLG' A
#
# COMPACT_ATOMS: atom_id res chain seq x y z
N MET A 1 2.72 -13.31 6.76
CA MET A 1 3.42 -12.40 5.81
C MET A 1 4.73 -11.92 6.41
N LYS A 2 4.70 -11.18 7.53
CA LYS A 2 5.88 -10.65 8.22
C LYS A 2 6.86 -11.73 8.72
N GLU A 3 6.35 -12.88 9.18
CA GLU A 3 7.18 -14.04 9.54
C GLU A 3 7.95 -14.63 8.36
N LYS A 4 7.40 -14.57 7.15
CA LYS A 4 8.04 -15.07 5.92
C LYS A 4 9.00 -14.04 5.31
N ASN A 5 8.77 -12.76 5.60
CA ASN A 5 9.59 -11.67 5.10
C ASN A 5 9.56 -10.52 6.12
N GLN A 6 10.67 -10.32 6.83
CA GLN A 6 10.80 -9.28 7.85
C GLN A 6 10.66 -7.86 7.29
N ASN A 7 10.89 -7.68 5.99
CA ASN A 7 10.72 -6.40 5.30
C ASN A 7 9.27 -6.14 4.89
N PHE A 8 8.34 -7.08 5.08
CA PHE A 8 6.92 -6.80 4.94
C PHE A 8 6.44 -5.94 6.11
N PHE A 9 5.82 -4.80 5.82
CA PHE A 9 5.21 -3.91 6.79
C PHE A 9 3.69 -3.98 6.72
N PHE A 10 3.04 -3.92 7.87
CA PHE A 10 1.60 -3.71 7.96
C PHE A 10 1.25 -3.07 9.30
N GLU A 11 0.12 -2.36 9.30
CA GLU A 11 -0.49 -1.75 10.47
C GLU A 11 -2.01 -1.84 10.31
N LEU A 12 -2.70 -2.11 11.41
CA LEU A 12 -4.16 -2.27 11.47
C LEU A 12 -4.70 -1.40 12.58
N GLU A 13 -5.75 -0.63 12.27
CA GLU A 13 -6.62 -0.02 13.27
C GLU A 13 -7.90 -0.86 13.34
N LEU A 14 -8.27 -1.28 14.55
CA LEU A 14 -9.45 -2.09 14.80
C LEU A 14 -10.54 -1.26 15.48
N GLU A 15 -11.80 -1.57 15.19
CA GLU A 15 -12.96 -1.09 15.95
C GLU A 15 -13.07 -1.84 17.30
N GLU A 16 -14.00 -1.39 18.16
CA GLU A 16 -14.28 -2.02 19.46
C GLU A 16 -14.68 -3.50 19.32
N ASP A 17 -15.41 -3.85 18.26
CA ASP A 17 -15.85 -5.21 17.96
C ASP A 17 -14.77 -6.09 17.29
N GLN A 18 -13.53 -5.59 17.21
CA GLN A 18 -12.38 -6.20 16.54
C GLN A 18 -12.48 -6.28 15.01
N SER A 19 -13.46 -5.62 14.39
CA SER A 19 -13.47 -5.45 12.93
C SER A 19 -12.37 -4.48 12.49
N ILE A 20 -11.90 -4.61 11.25
CA ILE A 20 -10.84 -3.76 10.70
C ILE A 20 -11.46 -2.42 10.29
N LYS A 21 -10.98 -1.34 10.91
CA LYS A 21 -11.33 0.03 10.55
C LYS A 21 -10.41 0.57 9.46
N LEU A 22 -9.10 0.42 9.64
CA LEU A 22 -8.08 0.82 8.67
C LEU A 22 -7.03 -0.28 8.57
N ALA A 23 -6.51 -0.46 7.35
CA ALA A 23 -5.39 -1.34 7.10
C ALA A 23 -4.41 -0.65 6.17
N PHE A 24 -3.14 -0.70 6.54
CA PHE A 24 -2.03 -0.30 5.69
C PHE A 24 -1.04 -1.45 5.60
N TRP A 25 -0.49 -1.70 4.42
CA TRP A 25 0.57 -2.67 4.24
C TRP A 25 1.47 -2.26 3.08
N ALA A 26 2.73 -2.67 3.14
CA ALA A 26 3.67 -2.54 2.05
C ALA A 26 4.59 -3.76 2.05
N ASP A 27 4.69 -4.43 0.90
CA ASP A 27 5.61 -5.55 0.77
C ASP A 27 7.07 -5.08 0.66
N ALA A 28 8.01 -6.00 0.81
CA ALA A 28 9.42 -5.68 0.80
C ALA A 28 9.88 -5.03 -0.52
N ARG A 29 9.27 -5.43 -1.64
CA ARG A 29 9.63 -4.89 -2.97
C ARG A 29 9.13 -3.47 -3.12
N SER A 30 7.91 -3.19 -2.66
CA SER A 30 7.27 -1.89 -2.74
C SER A 30 8.01 -0.89 -1.86
N ARG A 31 8.42 -1.31 -0.65
CA ARG A 31 9.30 -0.52 0.23
C ARG A 31 10.67 -0.25 -0.38
N ALA A 32 11.31 -1.26 -0.99
CA ALA A 32 12.57 -1.05 -1.70
C ALA A 32 12.40 -0.11 -2.90
N ALA A 33 11.33 -0.27 -3.69
CA ALA A 33 11.03 0.60 -4.82
C ALA A 33 10.80 2.06 -4.39
N PHE A 34 10.19 2.28 -3.23
CA PHE A 34 10.03 3.62 -2.66
C PHE A 34 11.37 4.29 -2.38
N GLU A 35 12.38 3.55 -1.91
CA GLU A 35 13.72 4.10 -1.69
C GLU A 35 14.40 4.58 -2.99
N TYR A 36 14.06 3.99 -4.15
CA TYR A 36 14.61 4.37 -5.45
C TYR A 36 13.75 5.36 -6.26
N PHE A 37 12.44 5.33 -6.10
CA PHE A 37 11.47 6.00 -6.98
C PHE A 37 10.44 6.86 -6.22
N GLY A 38 10.62 7.08 -4.92
CA GLY A 38 9.69 7.80 -4.04
C GLY A 38 9.68 9.33 -4.19
N ASP A 39 10.47 9.89 -5.12
CA ASP A 39 10.55 11.35 -5.34
C ASP A 39 9.21 11.94 -5.82
N VAL A 40 8.43 11.16 -6.58
CA VAL A 40 7.10 11.54 -7.07
C VAL A 40 6.15 10.37 -6.82
N ILE A 41 5.11 10.62 -6.03
CA ILE A 41 4.12 9.61 -5.65
C ILE A 41 2.73 10.12 -6.03
N SER A 42 2.00 9.29 -6.75
CA SER A 42 0.57 9.44 -6.98
C SER A 42 -0.17 8.54 -6.00
N PHE A 43 -1.21 9.09 -5.37
CA PHE A 43 -2.14 8.33 -4.55
C PHE A 43 -3.47 8.27 -5.29
N ASP A 44 -3.86 7.07 -5.72
CA ASP A 44 -5.15 6.85 -6.36
C ASP A 44 -6.12 6.23 -5.36
N THR A 45 -7.10 6.99 -4.90
CA THR A 45 -8.23 6.45 -4.13
C THR A 45 -9.32 6.05 -5.10
N THR A 46 -9.41 4.77 -5.44
CA THR A 46 -10.61 4.28 -6.10
C THR A 46 -11.72 4.18 -5.05
N TYR A 47 -12.51 5.26 -4.93
CA TYR A 47 -13.71 5.27 -4.11
C TYR A 47 -14.71 4.26 -4.69
N ASN A 48 -15.16 3.31 -3.87
CA ASN A 48 -16.36 2.50 -4.11
C ASN A 48 -16.29 1.43 -5.24
N THR A 49 -15.11 0.90 -5.57
CA THR A 49 -14.95 -0.21 -6.56
C THR A 49 -14.72 -1.59 -5.94
N ASN A 50 -14.57 -1.66 -4.61
CA ASN A 50 -14.40 -2.93 -3.92
C ASN A 50 -15.79 -3.49 -3.53
N ARG A 51 -16.03 -4.79 -3.80
CA ARG A 51 -17.23 -5.57 -3.36
C ARG A 51 -17.57 -5.46 -1.86
N TYR A 52 -16.66 -4.93 -1.07
CA TYR A 52 -16.77 -4.74 0.38
C TYR A 52 -17.07 -3.29 0.80
N ASN A 53 -17.37 -2.38 -0.13
CA ASN A 53 -17.59 -0.95 0.14
C ASN A 53 -16.43 -0.28 0.92
N LEU A 54 -15.21 -0.81 0.78
CA LEU A 54 -14.01 -0.25 1.38
C LEU A 54 -13.37 0.75 0.41
N VAL A 55 -12.93 1.88 0.95
CA VAL A 55 -12.03 2.78 0.23
C VAL A 55 -10.64 2.14 0.22
N CYS A 56 -10.14 1.80 -0.95
CA CYS A 56 -8.78 1.31 -1.14
C CYS A 56 -8.03 2.34 -1.97
N GLY A 57 -6.77 2.58 -1.60
CA GLY A 57 -5.86 3.37 -2.40
C GLY A 57 -4.51 2.70 -2.50
N SER A 58 -3.81 2.97 -3.60
CA SER A 58 -2.43 2.53 -3.80
C SER A 58 -1.51 3.73 -3.99
N PHE A 59 -0.28 3.57 -3.51
CA PHE A 59 0.83 4.47 -3.75
C PHE A 59 1.57 3.99 -5.00
N VAL A 60 1.57 4.84 -6.03
CA VAL A 60 2.20 4.55 -7.31
C VAL A 60 3.21 5.64 -7.63
N GLY A 61 4.46 5.23 -7.84
CA GLY A 61 5.53 6.09 -8.36
C GLY A 61 5.81 5.82 -9.83
N VAL A 62 6.88 6.44 -10.33
CA VAL A 62 7.34 6.29 -11.71
C VAL A 62 8.81 5.87 -11.70
N ASN A 63 9.15 4.78 -12.42
CA ASN A 63 10.54 4.35 -12.54
C ASN A 63 11.31 5.18 -13.58
N HIS A 64 12.61 4.89 -13.74
CA HIS A 64 13.48 5.56 -14.71
C HIS A 64 13.09 5.36 -16.19
N HIS A 65 12.18 4.43 -16.49
CA HIS A 65 11.60 4.24 -17.81
C HIS A 65 10.27 4.96 -18.01
N GLY A 66 9.83 5.77 -17.04
CA GLY A 66 8.54 6.46 -17.10
C GLY A 66 7.35 5.54 -16.83
N GLN A 67 7.57 4.35 -16.25
CA GLN A 67 6.50 3.36 -16.01
C GLN A 67 5.99 3.42 -14.58
N SER A 68 4.69 3.22 -14.40
CA SER A 68 4.06 3.09 -13.09
C SER A 68 4.66 1.96 -12.27
N THR A 69 5.02 2.26 -11.02
CA THR A 69 5.61 1.31 -10.07
C THR A 69 4.83 1.36 -8.77
N LEU A 70 4.32 0.21 -8.32
CA LEU A 70 3.63 0.08 -7.03
C LEU A 70 4.63 0.27 -5.87
N LEU A 71 4.30 1.18 -4.96
CA LEU A 71 5.10 1.54 -3.78
C LEU A 71 4.42 1.19 -2.45
N GLY A 72 3.11 0.92 -2.47
CA GLY A 72 2.31 0.53 -1.31
C GLY A 72 0.83 0.54 -1.62
#